data_AF-A0A6P8IYQ2-F1
#
_entry.id   AF-A0A6P8IYQ2-F1
#
_cell.length_a   1.000
_cell.length_b   1.000
_cell.length_c   1.000
_cell.angle_alpha   90.00
_cell.angle_beta   90.00
_cell.angle_gamma   90.00
#
_symmetry.space_group_name_H-M   'P 1'
#
loop_
_entity.id
_entity.type
_entity.pdbx_description
1 polymer ?
#
loop_
_entity_poly.entity_id
_entity_poly.type
_entity_poly.pdbx_seq_one_letter_code
_entity_poly.pdbx_strand_id
1 'polypeptide(L)'
;MAFTNRASQSFLTHARLWYLVDARDQVCGRLAGYIGQILQGKTKPIYHHAIDVGDYIVVVNTKDIVLSGSKWNNKLYRHHTGFPGGLKEIRARDLHKRDSTRVLWRAVYGMLPKNNLRPIWMKRLFLFDDENHPYAQNIFSKLETPALIPKRLHEYSSEEVANFPKILY
;
A
#
# COMPACT_ATOMS: atom_id res chain seq x y z
N MET A 1 -36.69 18.61 -10.83
CA MET A 1 -35.39 18.11 -10.32
C MET A 1 -35.66 16.77 -9.64
N ALA A 2 -35.08 15.69 -10.17
CA ALA A 2 -35.54 14.33 -9.95
C ALA A 2 -35.48 13.91 -8.48
N PHE A 3 -36.60 13.37 -7.98
CA PHE A 3 -36.65 12.60 -6.75
C PHE A 3 -35.78 11.36 -6.92
N THR A 4 -34.53 11.41 -6.49
CA THR A 4 -33.73 10.19 -6.38
C THR A 4 -34.31 9.34 -5.25
N ASN A 5 -34.46 8.05 -5.51
CA ASN A 5 -34.81 7.08 -4.50
C ASN A 5 -33.79 7.18 -3.34
N ARG A 6 -34.26 7.47 -2.11
CA ARG A 6 -33.36 7.67 -0.95
C ARG A 6 -32.47 6.46 -0.69
N ALA A 7 -32.97 5.25 -0.98
CA ALA A 7 -32.20 4.02 -0.83
C ALA A 7 -31.02 3.96 -1.83
N SER A 8 -31.25 4.32 -3.10
CA SER A 8 -30.19 4.30 -4.11
C SER A 8 -29.12 5.34 -3.84
N GLN A 9 -29.50 6.54 -3.39
CA GLN A 9 -28.55 7.58 -3.01
C GLN A 9 -27.63 7.14 -1.86
N SER A 10 -28.21 6.52 -0.82
CA SER A 10 -27.45 6.00 0.32
C SER A 10 -26.51 4.87 -0.10
N PHE A 11 -26.99 3.94 -0.93
CA PHE A 11 -26.19 2.83 -1.45
C PHE A 11 -24.97 3.32 -2.24
N LEU A 12 -25.16 4.28 -3.16
CA LEU A 12 -24.06 4.85 -3.94
C LEU A 12 -23.04 5.59 -3.05
N THR A 13 -23.54 6.28 -2.03
CA THR A 13 -22.68 7.02 -1.09
C THR A 13 -21.78 6.09 -0.27
N HIS A 14 -22.29 4.93 0.14
CA HIS A 14 -21.55 3.94 0.93
C HIS A 14 -20.93 2.82 0.09
N ALA A 15 -20.97 2.95 -1.25
CA ALA A 15 -20.40 1.97 -2.14
C ALA A 15 -18.89 1.81 -1.89
N ARG A 16 -18.43 0.56 -2.03
CA ARG A 16 -17.02 0.20 -1.89
C ARG A 16 -16.41 0.08 -3.27
N LEU A 17 -15.39 0.87 -3.51
CA LEU A 17 -14.65 0.88 -4.75
C LEU A 17 -13.44 -0.05 -4.64
N TRP A 18 -12.90 -0.43 -5.80
CA TRP A 18 -11.68 -1.22 -5.91
C TRP A 18 -10.59 -0.36 -6.54
N TYR A 19 -9.48 -0.23 -5.83
CA TYR A 19 -8.34 0.55 -6.28
C TYR A 19 -7.15 -0.33 -6.59
N LEU A 20 -6.40 0.02 -7.63
CA LEU A 20 -5.13 -0.60 -7.98
C LEU A 20 -3.97 0.31 -7.59
N VAL A 21 -2.97 -0.24 -6.90
CA VAL A 21 -1.76 0.49 -6.51
C VAL A 21 -0.54 -0.31 -6.97
N ASP A 22 0.40 0.38 -7.61
CA ASP A 22 1.69 -0.19 -7.97
C ASP A 22 2.71 0.06 -6.86
N ALA A 23 3.34 -1.02 -6.37
CA ALA A 23 4.31 -0.93 -5.28
C ALA A 23 5.78 -0.83 -5.76
N ARG A 24 6.02 -0.84 -7.08
CA ARG A 24 7.37 -0.78 -7.66
C ARG A 24 8.12 0.47 -7.24
N ASP A 25 9.33 0.28 -6.71
CA ASP A 25 10.22 1.33 -6.21
C ASP A 25 9.61 2.23 -5.11
N GLN A 26 8.49 1.84 -4.52
CA GLN A 26 7.81 2.62 -3.51
C GLN A 26 8.35 2.35 -2.12
N VAL A 27 8.48 3.42 -1.32
CA VAL A 27 8.88 3.30 0.08
C VAL A 27 7.74 2.66 0.88
N CYS A 28 7.97 1.44 1.37
CA CYS A 28 6.97 0.59 2.05
C CYS A 28 6.18 1.34 3.13
N GLY A 29 6.84 2.16 3.95
CA GLY A 29 6.17 2.89 5.03
C GLY A 29 5.20 3.98 4.54
N ARG A 30 5.58 4.76 3.51
CA ARG A 30 4.73 5.81 2.93
C ARG A 30 3.54 5.18 2.21
N LEU A 31 3.81 4.13 1.42
CA LEU A 31 2.80 3.33 0.74
C LEU A 31 1.79 2.74 1.73
N ALA A 32 2.27 2.12 2.83
CA ALA A 32 1.41 1.53 3.84
C ALA A 32 0.50 2.55 4.55
N GLY A 33 1.02 3.76 4.82
CA GLY A 33 0.22 4.84 5.40
C GLY A 33 -0.92 5.28 4.47
N TYR A 34 -0.60 5.44 3.18
CA TYR A 34 -1.58 5.79 2.14
C TYR A 34 -2.66 4.72 1.99
N ILE A 35 -2.27 3.45 1.84
CA ILE A 35 -3.17 2.29 1.80
C ILE A 35 -4.05 2.25 3.05
N GLY A 36 -3.47 2.45 4.23
CA GLY A 36 -4.20 2.44 5.50
C GLY A 36 -5.30 3.50 5.59
N GLN A 37 -5.10 4.68 4.99
CA GLN A 37 -6.13 5.74 4.95
C GLN A 37 -7.31 5.34 4.08
N ILE A 38 -7.05 4.74 2.92
CA ILE A 38 -8.09 4.28 1.98
C ILE A 38 -8.86 3.08 2.55
N LEU A 39 -8.17 2.13 3.18
CA LEU A 39 -8.82 0.99 3.85
C LEU A 39 -9.77 1.43 4.98
N GLN A 40 -9.46 2.52 5.67
CA GLN A 40 -10.35 3.12 6.66
C GLN A 40 -11.47 3.98 6.04
N GLY A 41 -11.32 4.37 4.77
CA GLY A 41 -12.22 5.27 4.06
C GLY A 41 -12.02 6.75 4.41
N LYS A 42 -10.87 7.13 5.00
CA LYS A 42 -10.56 8.52 5.38
C LYS A 42 -10.48 9.49 4.21
N THR A 43 -10.32 8.97 3.00
CA THR A 43 -10.36 9.73 1.74
C THR A 43 -11.78 10.21 1.39
N LYS A 44 -12.81 9.54 1.92
CA LYS A 44 -14.20 9.93 1.68
C LYS A 44 -14.65 10.95 2.73
N PRO A 45 -15.35 12.03 2.33
CA PRO A 45 -15.84 13.05 3.26
C PRO A 45 -16.89 12.53 4.25
N ILE A 46 -17.52 11.39 3.94
CA ILE A 46 -18.51 10.72 4.80
C ILE A 46 -17.88 9.87 5.93
N TYR A 47 -16.56 9.89 6.05
CA TYR A 47 -15.86 9.08 7.05
C TYR A 47 -16.31 9.41 8.48
N HIS A 48 -16.71 8.36 9.20
CA HIS A 48 -16.97 8.43 10.62
C HIS A 48 -16.43 7.17 11.30
N HIS A 49 -15.79 7.29 12.46
CA HIS A 49 -15.14 6.17 13.15
C HIS A 49 -16.09 5.01 13.51
N ALA A 50 -17.38 5.29 13.68
CA ALA A 50 -18.40 4.29 13.99
C ALA A 50 -18.92 3.53 12.76
N ILE A 51 -18.66 4.02 11.55
CA ILE A 51 -19.21 3.45 10.30
C ILE A 51 -18.06 2.99 9.42
N ASP A 52 -18.19 1.78 8.87
CA ASP A 52 -17.18 1.20 8.00
C ASP A 52 -17.43 1.51 6.52
N VAL A 53 -16.77 2.57 6.04
CA VAL A 53 -16.86 3.10 4.66
C VAL A 53 -15.62 2.83 3.80
N GLY A 54 -14.74 1.95 4.27
CA GLY A 54 -13.46 1.63 3.62
C GLY A 54 -13.57 0.85 2.31
N ASP A 55 -12.60 1.05 1.43
CA ASP A 55 -12.55 0.48 0.08
C ASP A 55 -11.64 -0.76 -0.04
N TYR A 56 -11.72 -1.43 -1.19
CA TYR A 56 -10.83 -2.53 -1.56
C TYR A 56 -9.58 -2.00 -2.24
N ILE A 57 -8.44 -2.61 -1.92
CA ILE A 57 -7.16 -2.22 -2.49
C ILE A 57 -6.44 -3.47 -2.97
N VAL A 58 -6.08 -3.44 -4.24
CA VAL A 58 -5.20 -4.41 -4.90
C VAL A 58 -3.85 -3.75 -5.08
N VAL A 59 -2.81 -4.36 -4.51
CA VAL A 59 -1.44 -3.91 -4.66
C VAL A 59 -0.67 -4.93 -5.48
N VAL A 60 0.02 -4.45 -6.51
CA VAL A 60 0.87 -5.26 -7.40
C VAL A 60 2.34 -4.92 -7.22
N ASN A 61 3.23 -5.77 -7.75
CA ASN A 61 4.68 -5.59 -7.70
C ASN A 61 5.22 -5.48 -6.25
N THR A 62 4.64 -6.22 -5.29
CA THR A 62 5.11 -6.12 -3.90
C THR A 62 6.54 -6.60 -3.71
N LYS A 63 7.10 -7.37 -4.66
CA LYS A 63 8.51 -7.79 -4.65
C LYS A 63 9.48 -6.62 -4.77
N ASP A 64 9.08 -5.54 -5.45
CA ASP A 64 9.92 -4.39 -5.82
C ASP A 64 9.80 -3.22 -4.83
N ILE A 65 9.26 -3.45 -3.63
CA ILE A 65 9.17 -2.42 -2.59
C ILE A 65 10.54 -2.02 -2.07
N VAL A 66 10.64 -0.78 -1.60
CA VAL A 66 11.88 -0.22 -1.06
C VAL A 66 11.75 0.05 0.44
N LEU A 67 12.79 -0.33 1.19
CA LEU A 67 13.02 0.14 2.56
C LEU A 67 14.20 1.11 2.55
N SER A 68 14.04 2.26 3.20
CA SER A 68 15.09 3.27 3.26
C SER A 68 16.27 2.85 4.12
N GLY A 69 17.49 3.23 3.70
CA GLY A 69 18.74 2.95 4.41
C GLY A 69 19.04 1.45 4.53
N SER A 70 19.67 1.05 5.62
CA SER A 70 20.08 -0.35 5.91
C SER A 70 18.97 -1.20 6.56
N LYS A 71 17.71 -0.76 6.47
CA LYS A 71 16.56 -1.41 7.13
C LYS A 71 16.34 -2.86 6.67
N TRP A 72 16.71 -3.20 5.44
CA TRP A 72 16.63 -4.58 4.95
C TRP A 72 17.40 -5.58 5.83
N ASN A 73 18.57 -5.16 6.33
CA ASN A 73 19.43 -6.00 7.17
C ASN A 73 19.14 -5.80 8.66
N ASN A 74 18.82 -4.57 9.07
CA ASN A 74 18.72 -4.21 10.48
C ASN A 74 17.32 -4.41 11.08
N LYS A 75 16.26 -4.37 10.27
CA LYS A 75 14.88 -4.49 10.77
C LYS A 75 14.56 -5.95 11.07
N LEU A 76 14.24 -6.25 12.33
CA LEU A 76 13.84 -7.57 12.80
C LEU A 76 12.33 -7.65 12.98
N TYR A 77 11.71 -8.68 12.43
CA TYR A 77 10.34 -9.07 12.68
C TYR A 77 10.32 -10.19 13.72
N ARG A 78 9.67 -9.93 14.84
CA ARG A 78 9.56 -10.87 15.96
C ARG A 78 8.16 -11.46 16.03
N HIS A 79 8.07 -12.72 16.45
CA HIS A 79 6.84 -13.34 16.92
C HIS A 79 7.17 -14.37 17.99
N HIS A 80 6.23 -14.63 18.88
CA HIS A 80 6.39 -15.58 19.97
C HIS A 80 5.33 -16.67 19.83
N THR A 81 5.70 -17.93 20.07
CA THR A 81 4.78 -19.07 19.97
C THR A 81 3.91 -19.27 21.22
N GLY A 82 4.32 -18.71 22.36
CA GLY A 82 3.65 -18.86 23.66
C GLY A 82 4.39 -19.79 24.63
N PHE A 83 5.30 -20.62 24.13
CA PHE A 83 6.13 -21.52 24.94
C PHE A 83 7.44 -20.86 25.39
N PRO A 84 8.05 -21.28 26.50
CA PRO A 84 9.40 -20.85 26.89
C PRO A 84 10.41 -21.08 25.76
N GLY A 85 11.24 -20.08 25.46
CA GLY A 85 12.18 -20.13 24.33
C GLY A 85 11.54 -19.97 22.95
N GLY A 86 10.23 -19.68 22.87
CA GLY A 86 9.46 -19.59 21.63
C GLY A 86 9.63 -18.29 20.83
N LEU A 87 10.62 -17.45 21.14
CA LEU A 87 10.88 -16.20 20.43
C LEU A 87 11.54 -16.50 19.08
N LYS A 88 10.87 -16.12 18.00
CA LYS A 88 11.38 -16.25 16.64
C LYS A 88 11.58 -14.87 16.04
N GLU A 89 12.79 -14.63 15.55
CA GLU A 89 13.20 -13.39 14.90
C GLU A 89 13.59 -13.67 13.46
N ILE A 90 13.15 -12.82 12.54
CA ILE A 90 13.53 -12.89 11.13
C ILE A 90 13.84 -11.49 10.61
N ARG A 91 14.94 -11.33 9.88
CA ARG A 91 15.30 -10.04 9.26
C ARG A 91 14.34 -9.71 8.12
N ALA A 92 14.17 -8.43 7.84
CA ALA A 92 13.28 -7.98 6.77
C ALA A 92 13.65 -8.59 5.41
N ARG A 93 14.95 -8.67 5.09
CA ARG A 93 15.43 -9.34 3.86
C ARG A 93 14.98 -10.80 3.75
N ASP A 94 15.09 -11.56 4.83
CA ASP A 94 14.84 -13.01 4.80
C ASP A 94 13.32 -13.27 4.83
N LEU A 95 12.56 -12.41 5.51
CA LEU A 95 11.10 -12.43 5.43
C LEU A 95 10.62 -12.15 4.01
N HIS A 96 11.17 -11.13 3.35
CA HIS A 96 10.80 -10.72 1.99
C HIS A 96 11.15 -11.77 0.94
N LYS A 97 12.29 -12.45 1.12
CA LYS A 97 12.67 -13.60 0.27
C LYS A 97 11.71 -14.77 0.40
N ARG A 98 11.15 -14.99 1.59
CA ARG A 98 10.20 -16.08 1.83
C ARG A 98 8.80 -15.73 1.32
N ASP A 99 8.37 -14.50 1.55
CA ASP A 99 7.06 -13.97 1.18
C ASP A 99 7.17 -12.45 1.03
N SER A 100 7.18 -11.98 -0.22
CA SER A 100 7.34 -10.58 -0.58
C SER A 100 6.13 -9.71 -0.20
N THR A 101 4.95 -10.31 -0.02
CA THR A 101 3.76 -9.58 0.44
C THR A 101 3.83 -9.24 1.93
N ARG A 102 4.54 -10.06 2.72
CA ARG A 102 4.44 -10.04 4.19
C ARG A 102 4.98 -8.78 4.83
N VAL A 103 6.02 -8.18 4.24
CA VAL A 103 6.62 -6.93 4.72
C VAL A 103 5.61 -5.80 4.63
N LEU A 104 4.96 -5.64 3.47
CA LEU A 104 3.94 -4.63 3.25
C LEU A 104 2.68 -4.91 4.07
N TRP A 105 2.24 -6.17 4.14
CA TRP A 105 1.10 -6.58 4.97
C TRP A 105 1.28 -6.17 6.43
N ARG A 106 2.46 -6.43 7.01
CA ARG A 106 2.76 -6.04 8.41
C ARG A 106 2.83 -4.53 8.58
N ALA A 107 3.33 -3.81 7.59
CA ALA A 107 3.38 -2.35 7.63
C ALA A 107 1.95 -1.77 7.64
N VAL A 108 1.08 -2.22 6.74
CA VAL A 108 -0.33 -1.77 6.68
C VAL A 108 -1.08 -2.15 7.96
N TYR A 109 -0.92 -3.39 8.44
CA TYR A 109 -1.53 -3.84 9.69
C TYR A 109 -1.16 -2.95 10.88
N GLY A 110 0.08 -2.46 10.93
CA GLY A 110 0.57 -1.54 11.95
C GLY A 110 0.02 -0.12 11.85
N MET A 111 -0.40 0.32 10.66
CA MET A 111 -0.97 1.66 10.43
C MET A 111 -2.46 1.75 10.77
N LEU A 112 -3.15 0.61 10.86
CA LEU A 112 -4.57 0.55 11.20
C LEU A 112 -4.78 0.68 12.73
N PRO A 113 -5.86 1.36 13.18
CA PRO A 113 -6.15 1.48 14.59
C PRO A 113 -6.47 0.11 15.20
N LYS A 114 -6.12 -0.06 16.49
CA LYS A 114 -6.28 -1.32 17.20
C LYS A 114 -7.74 -1.51 17.63
N ASN A 115 -8.57 -2.01 16.73
CA ASN A 115 -10.00 -2.28 16.98
C ASN A 115 -10.48 -3.57 16.26
N ASN A 116 -11.76 -3.89 16.40
CA ASN A 116 -12.40 -5.05 15.77
C ASN A 116 -12.60 -4.89 14.25
N LEU A 117 -12.55 -3.66 13.73
CA LEU A 117 -12.64 -3.38 12.29
C LEU A 117 -11.32 -3.67 11.56
N ARG A 118 -10.19 -3.62 12.26
CA ARG A 118 -8.86 -3.91 11.70
C ARG A 118 -8.78 -5.23 10.90
N PRO A 119 -9.20 -6.40 11.42
CA PRO A 119 -9.21 -7.63 10.62
C PRO A 119 -10.16 -7.57 9.42
N ILE A 120 -11.24 -6.79 9.50
CA ILE A 120 -12.18 -6.60 8.39
C ILE A 120 -11.50 -5.80 7.27
N TRP A 121 -10.84 -4.69 7.59
CA TRP A 121 -10.07 -3.91 6.62
C TRP A 121 -8.93 -4.71 6.00
N MET A 122 -8.24 -5.52 6.78
CA MET A 122 -7.16 -6.37 6.25
C MET A 122 -7.65 -7.44 5.27
N LYS A 123 -8.90 -7.89 5.36
CA LYS A 123 -9.52 -8.78 4.36
C LYS A 123 -9.80 -8.08 3.02
N ARG A 124 -9.78 -6.74 2.99
CA ARG A 124 -9.99 -5.92 1.78
C ARG A 124 -8.68 -5.55 1.08
N LEU A 125 -7.55 -5.86 1.70
CA LEU A 125 -6.22 -5.66 1.14
C LEU A 125 -5.79 -6.94 0.42
N PHE A 126 -5.60 -6.84 -0.89
CA PHE A 126 -5.06 -7.89 -1.72
C PHE A 126 -3.65 -7.49 -2.17
N LEU A 127 -2.68 -8.38 -1.96
CA LEU A 127 -1.27 -8.14 -2.26
C LEU A 127 -0.80 -9.21 -3.25
N PHE A 128 -0.12 -8.79 -4.30
CA PHE A 128 0.43 -9.65 -5.33
C PHE A 128 1.90 -9.31 -5.58
N ASP A 129 2.72 -10.36 -5.68
CA ASP A 129 4.15 -10.22 -5.90
C ASP A 129 4.48 -9.62 -7.27
N ASP A 130 3.69 -10.01 -8.28
CA ASP A 130 3.79 -9.57 -9.67
C ASP A 130 2.59 -8.70 -10.07
N GLU A 131 2.52 -8.33 -11.35
CA GLU A 131 1.42 -7.56 -11.93
C GLU A 131 0.15 -8.39 -12.15
N ASN A 132 0.25 -9.71 -12.19
CA ASN A 132 -0.88 -10.57 -12.51
C ASN A 132 -1.82 -10.77 -11.30
N HIS A 133 -3.11 -10.50 -11.48
CA HIS A 133 -4.13 -10.67 -10.44
C HIS A 133 -5.53 -10.99 -11.02
N PRO A 134 -6.38 -11.73 -10.30
CA PRO A 134 -7.71 -12.11 -10.78
C PRO A 134 -8.74 -10.96 -10.77
N TYR A 135 -8.44 -9.84 -10.09
CA TYR A 135 -9.41 -8.78 -9.83
C TYR A 135 -9.53 -7.71 -10.92
N ALA A 136 -8.96 -7.95 -12.11
CA ALA A 136 -8.87 -6.95 -13.17
C ALA A 136 -10.22 -6.33 -13.58
N GLN A 137 -11.28 -7.14 -13.60
CA GLN A 137 -12.62 -6.69 -14.01
C GLN A 137 -13.32 -5.77 -12.98
N ASN A 138 -12.92 -5.86 -11.70
CA ASN A 138 -13.58 -5.14 -10.63
C ASN A 138 -12.94 -3.78 -10.32
N ILE A 139 -11.73 -3.53 -10.85
CA ILE A 139 -10.95 -2.32 -10.55
C ILE A 139 -11.65 -1.09 -11.11
N PHE A 140 -11.87 -0.11 -10.25
CA PHE A 140 -12.45 1.17 -10.62
C PHE A 140 -11.39 2.14 -11.14
N SER A 141 -10.31 2.34 -10.40
CA SER A 141 -9.22 3.22 -10.82
C SER A 141 -7.86 2.79 -10.27
N LYS A 142 -6.81 3.14 -11.02
CA LYS A 142 -5.42 3.08 -10.56
C LYS A 142 -5.11 4.35 -9.77
N LEU A 143 -4.57 4.20 -8.57
CA LEU A 143 -4.18 5.32 -7.72
C LEU A 143 -2.75 5.75 -8.02
N GLU A 144 -2.51 7.05 -7.84
CA GLU A 144 -1.17 7.62 -7.90
C GLU A 144 -0.35 7.19 -6.67
N THR A 145 0.91 6.87 -6.93
CA THR A 145 1.84 6.46 -5.89
C THR A 145 2.36 7.67 -5.10
N PRO A 146 2.51 7.56 -3.77
CA PRO A 146 2.86 8.70 -2.92
C PRO A 146 4.33 9.14 -3.04
N ALA A 147 5.25 8.29 -3.50
CA ALA A 147 6.64 8.68 -3.73
C ALA A 147 6.91 8.83 -5.23
N LEU A 148 7.45 9.99 -5.60
CA LEU A 148 8.00 10.23 -6.92
C LEU A 148 9.29 9.40 -7.06
N ILE A 149 9.35 8.58 -8.10
CA ILE A 149 10.53 7.78 -8.42
C ILE A 149 11.55 8.71 -9.07
N PRO A 150 12.76 8.86 -8.50
CA PRO A 150 13.79 9.68 -9.12
C PRO A 150 14.27 9.03 -10.42
N LYS A 151 14.47 9.85 -11.45
CA LYS A 151 15.06 9.39 -12.71
C LYS A 151 16.52 8.98 -12.48
N ARG A 152 16.94 7.87 -13.06
CA ARG A 152 18.36 7.48 -13.10
C ARG A 152 19.08 8.25 -14.21
N LEU A 153 20.41 8.38 -14.12
CA LEU A 153 21.20 9.15 -15.10
C LEU A 153 20.95 8.72 -16.56
N HIS A 154 20.74 7.42 -16.81
CA HIS A 154 20.48 6.88 -18.15
C HIS A 154 19.06 7.13 -18.67
N GLU A 155 18.14 7.61 -17.82
CA GLU A 155 16.75 7.91 -18.17
C GLU A 155 16.55 9.37 -18.58
N TYR A 156 17.59 10.21 -18.42
CA TYR A 156 17.56 11.61 -18.85
C TYR A 156 17.72 11.72 -20.37
N SER A 157 16.95 12.61 -20.99
CA SER A 157 17.10 12.94 -22.41
C SER A 157 18.42 13.68 -22.65
N SER A 158 19.05 13.48 -23.81
CA SER A 158 20.25 14.23 -24.23
C SER A 158 20.04 15.74 -24.15
N GLU A 159 18.81 16.22 -24.38
CA GLU A 159 18.44 17.63 -24.27
C GLU A 159 18.45 18.12 -22.81
N GLU A 160 17.89 17.33 -21.89
CA GLU A 160 17.89 17.63 -20.45
C GLU A 160 19.34 17.71 -19.96
N VAL A 161 20.18 16.75 -20.35
CA VAL A 161 21.61 16.72 -20.00
C VAL A 161 22.37 17.91 -20.59
N ALA A 162 22.11 18.28 -21.84
CA ALA A 162 22.77 19.42 -22.48
C ALA A 162 22.37 20.77 -21.86
N ASN A 163 21.13 20.87 -21.35
CA ASN A 163 20.64 22.06 -20.66
C ASN A 163 21.25 22.24 -19.25
N PHE A 164 21.79 21.17 -18.65
CA PHE A 164 22.50 21.30 -17.38
C PHE A 164 23.88 21.95 -17.58
N PRO A 165 24.19 23.06 -16.88
CA PRO A 165 25.46 23.75 -17.03
C PRO A 165 26.62 22.89 -16.51
N LYS A 166 27.74 22.88 -17.24
CA LYS A 166 28.99 22.26 -16.77
C LYS A 166 29.59 23.11 -15.66
N ILE A 167 29.84 22.51 -14.51
CA ILE A 167 30.37 23.20 -13.31
C ILE A 167 31.90 23.34 -13.37
N LEU A 168 32.57 22.50 -14.17
CA LEU A 168 34.02 22.55 -14.39
C LEU A 168 34.30 22.92 -15.85
N TYR A 169 35.20 23.89 -16.01
CA TYR A 169 35.78 24.30 -17.29
C TYR A 169 36.93 23.39 -17.70
#